data_AF-A0A2T7ALZ6-F1
#
_entry.id   AF-A0A2T7ALZ6-F1
#
_cell.length_a   1.000
_cell.length_b   1.000
_cell.length_c   1.000
_cell.angle_alpha   90.00
_cell.angle_beta   90.00
_cell.angle_gamma   90.00
#
_symmetry.space_group_name_H-M   'P 1'
#
loop_
_entity.id
_entity.type
_entity.pdbx_description
1 polymer ?
#
loop_
_entity_poly.entity_id
_entity_poly.type
_entity_poly.pdbx_seq_one_letter_code
_entity_poly.pdbx_strand_id
1 'polypeptide(L)'
;MDISGFVLAIAPVALSPGASFTLAMNNVIHRGLAGVFSVITGTMVGIYIHASLVGLGVTQLLVRYPPAMKALQLAGTLCLLWLALRLIVSGIQAWRRPQRSVEIRGAGMKEALFANLFNIKAILLWLTVVPAFAGPAFAHYLVLASVHVAMMATWLLMCAGAIIFTARRFSVRWLKVVVDTGGGAFLLALTLSSALALLK
;
A
#
# COMPACT_ATOMS: atom_id res chain seq x y z
N MET A 1 15.95 -5.96 10.80
CA MET A 1 14.68 -5.93 10.06
C MET A 1 13.58 -5.75 11.09
N ASP A 2 12.74 -4.74 10.93
CA ASP A 2 11.65 -4.44 11.88
C ASP A 2 10.29 -4.69 11.20
N ILE A 3 9.72 -5.88 11.45
CA ILE A 3 8.44 -6.29 10.86
C ILE A 3 7.27 -5.56 11.55
N SER A 4 7.33 -5.41 12.87
CA SER A 4 6.28 -4.74 13.66
C SER A 4 6.11 -3.28 13.26
N GLY A 5 7.20 -2.53 13.20
CA GLY A 5 7.18 -1.14 12.75
C GLY A 5 6.73 -1.04 11.30
N PHE A 6 7.14 -1.98 10.44
CA PHE A 6 6.69 -2.01 9.05
C PHE A 6 5.17 -2.16 8.94
N VAL A 7 4.59 -3.15 9.62
CA VAL A 7 3.14 -3.39 9.59
C VAL A 7 2.37 -2.16 10.05
N LEU A 8 2.79 -1.54 11.15
CA LEU A 8 2.17 -0.32 11.67
C LEU A 8 2.30 0.86 10.70
N ALA A 9 3.48 1.04 10.10
CA ALA A 9 3.75 2.12 9.17
C ALA A 9 2.98 1.98 7.85
N ILE A 10 2.85 0.76 7.31
CA ILE A 10 2.18 0.56 6.02
C ILE A 10 0.67 0.39 6.15
N ALA A 11 0.13 0.01 7.31
CA ALA A 11 -1.30 -0.27 7.48
C ALA A 11 -2.21 0.84 6.94
N PRO A 12 -2.00 2.14 7.25
CA PRO A 12 -2.78 3.23 6.66
C PRO A 12 -2.77 3.26 5.13
N VAL A 13 -1.63 2.95 4.54
CA VAL A 13 -1.39 3.01 3.08
C VAL A 13 -1.93 1.75 2.39
N ALA A 14 -1.77 0.58 3.03
CA ALA A 14 -2.16 -0.71 2.50
C ALA A 14 -3.68 -0.94 2.58
N LEU A 15 -4.33 -0.43 3.63
CA LEU A 15 -5.77 -0.56 3.83
C LEU A 15 -6.56 0.53 3.08
N SER A 16 -5.93 1.65 2.72
CA SER A 16 -6.64 2.74 2.03
C SER A 16 -7.05 2.35 0.60
N PRO A 17 -8.33 2.57 0.20
CA PRO A 17 -8.81 2.27 -1.14
C PRO A 17 -8.00 2.95 -2.25
N GLY A 18 -7.24 2.12 -2.99
CA GLY A 18 -6.41 2.50 -4.15
C GLY A 18 -6.73 1.68 -5.40
N ALA A 19 -5.78 1.59 -6.34
CA ALA A 19 -6.01 0.91 -7.63
C ALA A 19 -6.37 -0.58 -7.48
N SER A 20 -5.59 -1.36 -6.71
CA SER A 20 -5.87 -2.78 -6.47
C SER A 20 -7.22 -3.01 -5.78
N PHE A 21 -7.61 -2.11 -4.86
CA PHE A 21 -8.92 -2.14 -4.23
C PHE A 21 -10.03 -1.92 -5.26
N THR A 22 -9.96 -0.87 -6.06
CA THR A 22 -10.96 -0.58 -7.09
C THR A 22 -11.10 -1.73 -8.09
N LEU A 23 -9.98 -2.30 -8.54
CA LEU A 23 -9.99 -3.44 -9.44
C LEU A 23 -10.60 -4.69 -8.80
N ALA A 24 -10.30 -4.97 -7.52
CA ALA A 24 -10.87 -6.10 -6.81
C ALA A 24 -12.37 -5.95 -6.57
N MET A 25 -12.83 -4.76 -6.13
CA MET A 25 -14.26 -4.50 -5.90
C MET A 25 -15.06 -4.50 -7.20
N ASN A 26 -14.44 -4.11 -8.31
CA ASN A 26 -15.08 -4.22 -9.62
C ASN A 26 -15.13 -5.69 -10.10
N ASN A 27 -14.04 -6.43 -9.92
CA ASN A 27 -13.99 -7.85 -10.29
C ASN A 27 -14.91 -8.74 -9.46
N VAL A 28 -15.11 -8.45 -8.17
CA VAL A 28 -16.05 -9.23 -7.36
C VAL A 28 -17.48 -9.14 -7.87
N ILE A 29 -17.87 -7.97 -8.40
CA ILE A 29 -19.20 -7.75 -8.99
C ILE A 29 -19.39 -8.54 -10.29
N HIS A 30 -18.36 -8.60 -11.14
CA HIS A 30 -18.46 -9.24 -12.46
C HIS A 30 -18.07 -10.72 -12.50
N ARG A 31 -17.16 -11.16 -11.63
CA ARG A 31 -16.49 -12.47 -11.68
C ARG A 31 -16.40 -13.16 -10.32
N GLY A 32 -17.08 -12.63 -9.29
CA GLY A 32 -17.05 -13.16 -7.93
C GLY A 32 -15.64 -13.19 -7.32
N LEU A 33 -15.43 -14.07 -6.34
CA LEU A 33 -14.12 -14.21 -5.67
C LEU A 33 -13.00 -14.64 -6.62
N ALA A 34 -13.29 -15.40 -7.68
CA ALA A 34 -12.30 -15.77 -8.68
C ALA A 34 -11.66 -14.53 -9.35
N GLY A 35 -12.47 -13.50 -9.62
CA GLY A 35 -11.97 -12.21 -10.10
C GLY A 35 -11.08 -11.49 -9.08
N VAL A 36 -11.40 -11.57 -7.79
CA VAL A 36 -10.60 -11.00 -6.70
C VAL A 36 -9.25 -11.70 -6.58
N PHE A 37 -9.22 -13.03 -6.64
CA PHE A 37 -7.98 -13.80 -6.65
C PHE A 37 -7.09 -13.40 -7.82
N SER A 38 -7.65 -13.22 -9.02
CA SER A 38 -6.89 -12.74 -10.18
C SER A 38 -6.23 -11.37 -9.92
N VAL A 39 -6.91 -10.45 -9.23
CA VAL A 39 -6.35 -9.13 -8.86
C VAL A 39 -5.27 -9.26 -7.80
N ILE A 40 -5.48 -10.12 -6.79
CA ILE A 40 -4.51 -10.39 -5.73
C ILE A 40 -3.22 -10.96 -6.34
N THR A 41 -3.31 -11.96 -7.23
CA THR A 41 -2.14 -12.57 -7.85
C THR A 41 -1.37 -11.56 -8.69
N GLY A 42 -2.05 -10.72 -9.49
CA GLY A 42 -1.39 -9.68 -10.28
C GLY A 42 -0.70 -8.63 -9.41
N THR A 43 -1.40 -8.16 -8.37
CA THR A 43 -0.85 -7.19 -7.42
C THR A 43 0.34 -7.78 -6.64
N MET A 44 0.25 -9.05 -6.24
CA MET A 44 1.32 -9.77 -5.55
C MET A 44 2.59 -9.81 -6.41
N VAL A 45 2.48 -10.17 -7.69
CA VAL A 45 3.62 -10.18 -8.61
C VAL A 45 4.22 -8.77 -8.72
N GLY A 46 3.40 -7.72 -8.83
CA GLY A 46 3.88 -6.33 -8.85
C GLY A 46 4.64 -5.94 -7.58
N ILE A 47 4.11 -6.31 -6.42
CA ILE A 47 4.77 -6.10 -5.13
C ILE A 47 6.13 -6.81 -5.07
N TYR A 48 6.23 -8.06 -5.51
CA TYR A 48 7.50 -8.78 -5.55
C TYR A 48 8.49 -8.21 -6.57
N ILE A 49 8.02 -7.65 -7.68
CA ILE A 49 8.88 -6.91 -8.63
C ILE A 49 9.43 -5.65 -7.95
N HIS A 50 8.59 -4.85 -7.29
CA HIS A 50 9.06 -3.69 -6.53
C HIS A 50 10.07 -4.08 -5.44
N ALA A 51 9.76 -5.13 -4.68
CA ALA A 51 10.65 -5.66 -3.66
C ALA A 51 11.99 -6.12 -4.24
N SER A 52 11.96 -6.74 -5.42
CA SER A 52 13.16 -7.22 -6.09
C SER A 52 14.02 -6.05 -6.61
N LEU A 53 13.40 -5.07 -7.25
CA LEU A 53 14.09 -3.88 -7.77
C LEU A 53 14.72 -3.05 -6.64
N VAL A 54 13.95 -2.79 -5.59
CA VAL A 54 14.43 -2.05 -4.42
C VAL A 54 15.47 -2.87 -3.67
N GLY A 55 15.20 -4.15 -3.39
CA GLY A 55 16.15 -5.01 -2.68
C GLY A 55 17.48 -5.15 -3.40
N LEU A 56 17.50 -5.42 -4.70
CA LEU A 56 18.74 -5.55 -5.46
C LEU A 56 19.46 -4.20 -5.61
N GLY A 57 18.75 -3.12 -5.91
CA GLY A 57 19.35 -1.79 -6.08
C GLY A 57 19.85 -1.18 -4.78
N VAL A 58 19.08 -1.31 -3.70
CA VAL A 58 19.36 -0.70 -2.40
C VAL A 58 20.35 -1.53 -1.60
N THR A 59 20.27 -2.87 -1.58
CA THR A 59 21.28 -3.71 -0.89
C THR A 59 22.70 -3.45 -1.40
N GLN A 60 22.91 -3.27 -2.70
CA GLN A 60 24.24 -2.99 -3.25
C GLN A 60 24.78 -1.62 -2.84
N LEU A 61 23.93 -0.60 -2.81
CA LEU A 61 24.32 0.77 -2.47
C LEU A 61 24.59 0.92 -0.96
N LEU A 62 23.76 0.31 -0.12
CA LEU A 62 23.82 0.43 1.33
C LEU A 62 25.02 -0.30 1.95
N VAL A 63 25.41 -1.45 1.39
CA VAL A 63 26.60 -2.19 1.86
C VAL A 63 27.88 -1.36 1.67
N ARG A 64 27.89 -0.42 0.71
CA ARG A 64 29.07 0.38 0.37
C ARG A 64 29.08 1.80 0.97
N TYR A 65 27.92 2.36 1.34
CA TYR A 65 27.83 3.77 1.75
C TYR A 65 26.89 4.01 2.96
N PRO A 66 27.41 4.02 4.19
CA PRO A 66 26.66 4.40 5.40
C PRO A 66 25.90 5.75 5.32
N PRO A 67 26.43 6.84 4.72
CA PRO A 67 25.67 8.08 4.59
C PRO A 67 24.47 7.95 3.62
N ALA A 68 24.54 7.07 2.62
CA ALA A 68 23.41 6.82 1.73
C ALA A 68 22.23 6.17 2.47
N MET A 69 22.51 5.31 3.47
CA MET A 69 21.49 4.76 4.36
C MET A 69 20.75 5.86 5.13
N LYS A 70 21.49 6.80 5.74
CA LYS A 70 20.90 7.91 6.47
C LYS A 70 20.06 8.82 5.57
N ALA A 71 20.55 9.13 4.37
CA ALA A 71 19.80 9.92 3.40
C ALA A 71 18.49 9.23 3.00
N LEU A 72 18.52 7.91 2.81
CA LEU A 72 17.35 7.11 2.47
C LEU A 72 16.34 7.03 3.61
N GLN A 73 16.79 6.88 4.86
CA GLN A 73 15.92 6.93 6.05
C GLN A 73 15.22 8.30 6.18
N LEU A 74 15.95 9.40 5.92
CA LEU A 74 15.38 10.74 5.94
C LEU A 74 14.35 10.93 4.80
N ALA A 75 14.67 10.49 3.59
CA ALA A 75 13.76 10.52 2.45
C ALA A 75 12.49 9.69 2.70
N GLY A 76 12.64 8.51 3.31
CA GLY A 76 11.54 7.64 3.74
C GLY A 76 10.60 8.33 4.72
N THR A 77 11.17 8.98 5.74
CA THR A 77 10.41 9.72 6.75
C THR A 77 9.63 10.88 6.12
N LEU A 78 10.27 11.67 5.26
CA LEU A 78 9.61 12.76 4.53
C LEU A 78 8.50 12.24 3.60
N CYS A 79 8.73 11.11 2.94
CA CYS A 79 7.72 10.50 2.08
C CYS A 79 6.53 9.98 2.88
N LEU A 80 6.75 9.38 4.05
CA LEU A 80 5.67 8.98 4.96
C LEU A 80 4.83 10.18 5.37
N LEU A 81 5.45 11.28 5.81
CA LEU A 81 4.72 12.52 6.14
C LEU A 81 3.88 13.01 4.95
N TRP A 82 4.46 13.02 3.76
CA TRP A 82 3.76 13.41 2.55
C TRP A 82 2.59 12.46 2.19
N LEU A 83 2.79 11.14 2.30
CA LEU A 83 1.75 10.15 2.08
C LEU A 83 0.61 10.29 3.09
N ALA A 84 0.93 10.57 4.35
CA ALA A 84 -0.03 10.79 5.41
C ALA A 84 -0.95 11.98 5.10
N LEU A 85 -0.37 13.12 4.72
CA LEU A 85 -1.11 14.31 4.30
C LEU A 85 -1.96 14.01 3.07
N ARG A 86 -1.41 13.30 2.08
CA ARG A 86 -2.14 12.94 0.86
C ARG A 86 -3.32 12.02 1.14
N LEU A 87 -3.20 11.10 2.10
CA LEU A 87 -4.30 10.25 2.55
C LEU A 87 -5.41 11.09 3.19
N ILE A 88 -5.08 12.00 4.12
CA ILE A 88 -6.06 12.91 4.72
C ILE A 88 -6.79 13.73 3.66
N VAL A 89 -6.04 14.35 2.74
CA VAL A 89 -6.62 15.13 1.63
C VAL A 89 -7.50 14.26 0.75
N SER A 90 -7.09 13.03 0.43
CA SER A 90 -7.89 12.12 -0.39
C SER A 90 -9.19 11.71 0.29
N GLY A 91 -9.18 11.49 1.61
CA GLY A 91 -10.38 11.20 2.40
C GLY A 91 -11.36 12.38 2.39
N ILE A 92 -10.86 13.60 2.64
CA ILE A 92 -11.68 14.83 2.59
C ILE A 92 -12.28 15.04 1.20
N GLN A 93 -11.51 14.80 0.13
CA GLN A 93 -12.01 14.94 -1.25
C GLN A 93 -13.03 13.88 -1.63
N ALA A 94 -12.89 12.64 -1.13
CA ALA A 94 -13.87 11.58 -1.34
C ALA A 94 -15.24 11.93 -0.76
N TRP A 95 -15.27 12.75 0.30
CA TRP A 95 -16.51 13.28 0.87
C TRP A 95 -17.16 14.37 0.01
N ARG A 96 -16.42 15.06 -0.87
CA ARG A 96 -16.92 16.18 -1.68
C ARG A 96 -17.33 15.82 -3.12
N ARG A 97 -16.82 14.73 -3.70
CA ARG A 97 -17.10 14.38 -5.11
C ARG A 97 -18.06 13.18 -5.26
N PRO A 98 -18.97 13.20 -6.27
CA PRO A 98 -19.71 12.01 -6.66
C PRO A 98 -18.74 10.91 -7.11
N GLN A 99 -19.02 9.67 -6.70
CA GLN A 99 -18.23 8.51 -7.13
C GLN A 99 -18.47 8.29 -8.63
N ARG A 100 -17.53 8.69 -9.49
CA ARG A 100 -17.53 8.28 -10.90
C ARG A 100 -17.27 6.78 -10.93
N SER A 101 -18.31 5.99 -11.20
CA SER A 101 -18.17 4.60 -11.60
C SER A 101 -17.60 4.60 -13.02
N VAL A 102 -16.27 4.54 -13.13
CA VAL A 102 -15.70 4.05 -14.38
C VAL A 102 -16.08 2.57 -14.42
N GLU A 103 -16.94 2.18 -15.35
CA GLU A 103 -17.17 0.77 -15.66
C GLU A 103 -15.87 0.20 -16.22
N ILE A 104 -15.02 -0.29 -15.33
CA ILE A 104 -13.85 -1.05 -15.73
C ILE A 104 -14.42 -2.43 -16.10
N ARG A 105 -14.20 -2.94 -17.31
CA ARG A 105 -14.50 -4.36 -17.60
C ARG A 105 -13.70 -5.23 -16.63
N GLY A 106 -14.22 -6.39 -16.21
CA GLY A 106 -13.53 -7.29 -15.28
C GLY A 106 -12.05 -7.47 -15.65
N ALA A 107 -11.15 -6.98 -14.80
CA ALA A 107 -9.72 -6.90 -15.08
C ALA A 107 -9.04 -8.22 -14.71
N GLY A 108 -8.18 -8.73 -15.57
CA GLY A 108 -7.40 -9.94 -15.30
C GLY A 108 -6.16 -9.66 -14.44
N MET A 109 -5.35 -10.71 -14.28
CA MET A 109 -4.10 -10.67 -13.53
C MET A 109 -3.10 -9.68 -14.13
N LYS A 110 -3.04 -9.58 -15.46
CA LYS A 110 -2.10 -8.68 -16.16
C LYS A 110 -2.44 -7.22 -15.89
N GLU A 111 -3.71 -6.86 -15.94
CA GLU A 111 -4.19 -5.52 -15.65
C GLU A 111 -3.91 -5.14 -14.20
N ALA A 112 -4.13 -6.06 -13.25
CA ALA A 112 -3.81 -5.83 -11.84
C ALA A 112 -2.30 -5.67 -11.61
N LEU A 113 -1.47 -6.44 -12.31
CA LEU A 113 -0.01 -6.29 -12.29
C LEU A 113 0.41 -4.90 -12.76
N PHE A 114 0.02 -4.49 -13.97
CA PHE A 114 0.39 -3.18 -14.50
C PHE A 114 -0.19 -2.03 -13.67
N ALA A 115 -1.43 -2.18 -13.17
CA ALA A 115 -2.03 -1.19 -12.28
C ALA A 115 -1.27 -1.04 -10.97
N ASN A 116 -0.59 -2.09 -10.48
CA ASN A 116 0.29 -2.00 -9.32
C ASN A 116 1.64 -1.40 -9.69
N LEU A 117 2.29 -1.87 -10.76
CA LEU A 117 3.61 -1.41 -11.20
C LEU A 117 3.66 0.08 -11.50
N PHE A 118 2.61 0.63 -12.12
CA PHE A 118 2.50 2.05 -12.42
C PHE A 118 1.79 2.86 -11.33
N ASN A 119 1.49 2.25 -10.19
CA ASN A 119 0.87 2.96 -9.08
C ASN A 119 1.91 3.82 -8.36
N ILE A 120 1.80 5.14 -8.50
CA ILE A 120 2.70 6.06 -7.80
C ILE A 120 2.73 5.84 -6.28
N LYS A 121 1.62 5.40 -5.67
CA LYS A 121 1.56 5.06 -4.24
C LYS A 121 2.40 3.82 -3.93
N ALA A 122 2.33 2.79 -4.77
CA ALA A 122 3.13 1.56 -4.58
C ALA A 122 4.61 1.81 -4.83
N ILE A 123 4.95 2.53 -5.92
CA ILE A 123 6.33 2.92 -6.25
C ILE A 123 6.94 3.69 -5.08
N LEU A 124 6.27 4.74 -4.60
CA LEU A 124 6.79 5.57 -3.52
C LEU A 124 6.92 4.80 -2.21
N LEU A 125 5.92 3.98 -1.85
CA LEU A 125 5.98 3.11 -0.67
C LEU A 125 7.22 2.22 -0.70
N TRP A 126 7.45 1.51 -1.80
CA TRP A 126 8.57 0.58 -1.92
C TRP A 126 9.92 1.28 -1.99
N LEU A 127 10.01 2.42 -2.68
CA LEU A 127 11.28 3.13 -2.85
C LEU A 127 11.74 3.83 -1.59
N THR A 128 10.80 4.33 -0.77
CA THR A 128 11.13 5.25 0.33
C THR A 128 10.85 4.66 1.71
N VAL A 129 9.75 3.94 1.88
CA VAL A 129 9.31 3.47 3.21
C VAL A 129 9.95 2.13 3.55
N VAL A 130 9.86 1.16 2.65
CA VAL A 130 10.34 -0.21 2.89
C VAL A 130 11.81 -0.27 3.31
N PRO A 131 12.76 0.48 2.71
CA PRO A 131 14.16 0.43 3.09
C PRO A 131 14.43 0.82 4.56
N ALA A 132 13.57 1.64 5.18
CA ALA A 132 13.72 2.02 6.58
C ALA A 132 13.49 0.85 7.55
N PHE A 133 12.73 -0.16 7.12
CA PHE A 133 12.39 -1.34 7.93
C PHE A 133 13.15 -2.60 7.49
N ALA A 134 13.57 -2.64 6.22
CA ALA A 134 14.38 -3.71 5.67
C ALA A 134 15.79 -3.68 6.30
N GLY A 135 16.34 -4.87 6.58
CA GLY A 135 17.79 -4.98 6.85
C GLY A 135 18.59 -5.04 5.55
N PRO A 136 19.92 -5.19 5.62
CA PRO A 136 20.79 -5.13 4.43
C PRO A 136 20.56 -6.29 3.44
N ALA A 137 20.07 -7.44 3.90
CA ALA A 137 19.88 -8.62 3.05
C ALA A 137 18.67 -8.50 2.11
N PHE A 138 18.85 -8.95 0.86
CA PHE A 138 17.79 -9.07 -0.14
C PHE A 138 16.56 -9.82 0.37
N ALA A 139 16.77 -10.91 1.12
CA ALA A 139 15.71 -11.72 1.71
C ALA A 139 14.76 -10.91 2.61
N HIS A 140 15.23 -9.87 3.29
CA HIS A 140 14.37 -9.02 4.11
C HIS A 140 13.30 -8.31 3.26
N TYR A 141 13.63 -7.86 2.05
CA TYR A 141 12.67 -7.20 1.16
C TYR A 141 11.59 -8.19 0.69
N LEU A 142 11.95 -9.46 0.44
CA LEU A 142 11.00 -10.50 0.08
C LEU A 142 10.07 -10.87 1.25
N VAL A 143 10.60 -10.88 2.48
CA VAL A 143 9.79 -11.11 3.69
C VAL A 143 8.80 -9.96 3.89
N LEU A 144 9.26 -8.71 3.80
CA LEU A 144 8.38 -7.53 3.89
C LEU A 144 7.35 -7.50 2.74
N ALA A 145 7.71 -7.99 1.55
CA ALA A 145 6.78 -8.17 0.43
C ALA A 145 5.69 -9.17 0.78
N SER A 146 6.05 -10.31 1.36
CA SER A 146 5.11 -11.34 1.81
C SER A 146 4.12 -10.78 2.85
N VAL A 147 4.62 -10.01 3.81
CA VAL A 147 3.79 -9.34 4.83
C VAL A 147 2.82 -8.35 4.19
N HIS A 148 3.29 -7.50 3.28
CA HIS A 148 2.45 -6.55 2.57
C HIS A 148 1.40 -7.26 1.70
N VAL A 149 1.77 -8.33 0.99
CA VAL A 149 0.83 -9.15 0.20
C VAL A 149 -0.24 -9.76 1.11
N ALA A 150 0.14 -10.31 2.27
CA ALA A 150 -0.81 -10.89 3.21
C ALA A 150 -1.81 -9.84 3.74
N MET A 151 -1.32 -8.65 4.13
CA MET A 151 -2.18 -7.54 4.57
C MET A 151 -3.15 -7.10 3.48
N MET A 152 -2.64 -6.89 2.26
CA MET A 152 -3.43 -6.47 1.11
C MET A 152 -4.46 -7.52 0.71
N ALA A 153 -4.06 -8.80 0.60
CA ALA A 153 -4.95 -9.89 0.23
C ALA A 153 -6.08 -10.07 1.26
N THR A 154 -5.73 -10.05 2.55
CA THR A 154 -6.71 -10.14 3.65
C THR A 154 -7.73 -9.01 3.56
N TRP A 155 -7.24 -7.77 3.38
CA TRP A 155 -8.10 -6.60 3.23
C TRP A 155 -9.05 -6.70 2.02
N LEU A 156 -8.53 -7.10 0.85
CA LEU A 156 -9.33 -7.23 -0.36
C LEU A 156 -10.38 -8.34 -0.25
N LEU A 157 -10.02 -9.48 0.34
CA LEU A 157 -10.95 -10.60 0.56
C LEU A 157 -12.03 -10.23 1.58
N MET A 158 -11.68 -9.54 2.67
CA MET A 158 -12.67 -9.04 3.63
C MET A 158 -13.68 -8.11 2.97
N CYS A 159 -13.20 -7.12 2.19
CA CYS A 159 -14.08 -6.18 1.50
C CYS A 159 -14.93 -6.86 0.41
N ALA A 160 -14.34 -7.78 -0.34
CA ALA A 160 -15.05 -8.56 -1.35
C ALA A 160 -16.14 -9.44 -0.73
N GLY A 161 -15.82 -10.13 0.37
CA GLY A 161 -16.77 -10.93 1.14
C GLY A 161 -17.91 -10.08 1.68
N ALA A 162 -17.63 -8.88 2.19
CA ALA A 162 -18.66 -7.95 2.64
C ALA A 162 -19.61 -7.53 1.50
N ILE A 163 -19.08 -7.28 0.29
CA ILE A 163 -19.90 -6.98 -0.89
C ILE A 163 -20.81 -8.16 -1.27
N ILE A 164 -20.27 -9.38 -1.27
CA ILE A 164 -21.03 -10.59 -1.62
C ILE A 164 -22.11 -10.87 -0.58
N PHE A 165 -21.78 -10.81 0.71
CA PHE A 165 -22.68 -11.21 1.80
C PHE A 165 -23.80 -10.20 2.07
N THR A 166 -23.53 -8.90 1.91
CA THR A 166 -24.42 -7.88 2.50
C THR A 166 -25.65 -7.59 1.63
N ALA A 167 -25.68 -7.89 0.32
CA ALA A 167 -26.75 -7.56 -0.65
C ALA A 167 -27.21 -6.08 -0.71
N ARG A 168 -26.85 -5.25 0.27
CA ARG A 168 -27.00 -3.81 0.36
C ARG A 168 -25.65 -3.18 0.05
N ARG A 169 -25.69 -2.14 -0.78
CA ARG A 169 -24.50 -1.43 -1.29
C ARG A 169 -23.66 -0.88 -0.13
N PHE A 170 -22.63 -1.62 0.27
CA PHE A 170 -21.62 -1.12 1.20
C PHE A 170 -21.02 0.16 0.61
N SER A 171 -21.05 1.26 1.36
CA SER A 171 -20.60 2.55 0.85
C SER A 171 -19.07 2.57 0.80
N VAL A 172 -18.51 2.11 -0.31
CA VAL A 172 -17.06 2.19 -0.62
C VAL A 172 -16.52 3.60 -0.37
N ARG A 173 -17.37 4.61 -0.57
CA ARG A 173 -17.11 6.01 -0.24
C ARG A 173 -16.81 6.24 1.24
N TRP A 174 -17.65 5.74 2.15
CA TRP A 174 -17.44 5.92 3.60
C TRP A 174 -16.19 5.18 4.06
N LEU A 175 -15.97 3.97 3.55
CA LEU A 175 -14.75 3.20 3.81
C LEU A 175 -13.50 4.00 3.42
N LYS A 176 -13.50 4.62 2.24
CA LYS A 176 -12.40 5.47 1.78
C LYS A 176 -12.20 6.68 2.68
N VAL A 177 -13.28 7.35 3.09
CA VAL A 177 -13.18 8.51 4.00
C VAL A 177 -12.57 8.09 5.34
N VAL A 178 -13.06 7.03 5.95
CA VAL A 178 -12.60 6.57 7.27
C VAL A 178 -11.17 6.06 7.20
N VAL A 179 -10.85 5.20 6.23
CA VAL A 179 -9.51 4.60 6.14
C VAL A 179 -8.48 5.63 5.69
N ASP A 180 -8.77 6.48 4.71
CA ASP A 180 -7.80 7.47 4.23
C ASP A 180 -7.58 8.58 5.28
N THR A 181 -8.64 9.10 5.91
CA THR A 181 -8.51 10.19 6.90
C THR A 181 -7.95 9.67 8.22
N GLY A 182 -8.50 8.57 8.74
CA GLY A 182 -8.04 7.96 10.00
C GLY A 182 -6.64 7.35 9.86
N GLY A 183 -6.40 6.62 8.77
CA GLY A 183 -5.08 6.09 8.47
C GLY A 183 -4.05 7.20 8.26
N GLY A 184 -4.38 8.24 7.51
CA GLY A 184 -3.47 9.37 7.31
C GLY A 184 -3.10 10.09 8.62
N ALA A 185 -4.07 10.33 9.51
CA ALA A 185 -3.81 10.91 10.83
C ALA A 185 -2.93 10.01 11.71
N PHE A 186 -3.21 8.70 11.70
CA PHE A 186 -2.40 7.72 12.42
C PHE A 186 -0.96 7.66 11.88
N LEU A 187 -0.79 7.64 10.56
CA LEU A 187 0.52 7.63 9.92
C LEU A 187 1.31 8.91 10.23
N LEU A 188 0.66 10.07 10.24
CA LEU A 188 1.27 11.34 10.68
C LEU A 188 1.78 11.22 12.11
N ALA A 189 0.94 10.76 13.04
CA ALA A 189 1.29 10.65 14.45
C ALA A 189 2.47 9.70 14.67
N LEU A 190 2.45 8.52 14.04
CA LEU A 190 3.57 7.57 14.12
C LEU A 190 4.86 8.15 13.55
N THR A 191 4.79 8.81 12.39
CA THR A 191 5.98 9.34 11.72
C THR A 191 6.58 10.52 12.47
N LEU A 192 5.76 11.38 13.07
CA LEU A 192 6.24 12.47 13.93
C LEU A 192 6.88 11.93 15.21
N SER A 193 6.27 10.90 15.83
CA SER A 193 6.81 10.28 17.03
C SER A 193 8.17 9.63 16.78
N SER A 194 8.35 8.92 15.65
CA SER A 194 9.62 8.30 15.30
C SER A 194 10.69 9.32 14.89
N ALA A 195 10.31 10.39 14.18
CA ALA A 195 11.23 11.48 13.84
C ALA A 195 11.75 12.21 15.08
N LEU A 196 10.91 12.43 16.09
CA LEU A 196 11.32 13.02 17.37
C LEU A 196 12.28 12.13 18.16
N ALA A 197 12.16 10.80 18.03
CA ALA A 197 13.06 9.85 18.68
C ALA A 197 14.47 9.82 18.05
N LEU A 198 14.60 10.20 16.77
CA LEU A 198 15.89 10.31 16.07
C LEU A 198 16.69 11.57 16.42
N LEU A 199 16.07 12.55 17.10
CA LEU A 199 16.66 13.82 17.50
C LEU A 199 17.16 13.84 18.96
N LYS A 200 16.96 12.73 19.71
CA LYS A 200 17.47 12.51 21.06
C LYS A 200 18.67 11.56 21.01
#